data_AF-A0A7L2EWY9-F1
#
_entry.id   AF-A0A7L2EWY9-F1
#
_cell.length_a   1.000
_cell.length_b   1.000
_cell.length_c   1.000
_cell.angle_alpha   90.00
_cell.angle_beta   90.00
_cell.angle_gamma   90.00
#
_symmetry.space_group_name_H-M   'P 1'
#
loop_
_entity.id
_entity.type
_entity.pdbx_description
1 polymer ?
#
loop_
_entity_poly.entity_id
_entity_poly.type
_entity_poly.pdbx_seq_one_letter_code
_entity_poly.pdbx_strand_id
1 'polypeptide(L)'
;DFSHRCTNNRKAIIAVTVLTVVLPLTVTIIMLAAKKDPPCPATALPSCLESGIGFGNKCFYFLEEEVDWQGSQHSCLSRQAHLATIDTREELHFLLRYGNFMEYWVGLWREGSGPWKWLNGSLFN
;
A
#
# COMPACT_ATOMS: atom_id res chain seq x y z
N ASP A 1 4.41 -5.79 -39.19
CA ASP A 1 5.12 -6.73 -38.32
C ASP A 1 4.59 -6.54 -36.91
N PHE A 2 3.72 -7.45 -36.44
CA PHE A 2 3.09 -7.36 -35.11
C PHE A 2 3.31 -8.67 -34.38
N SER A 3 3.82 -8.58 -33.15
CA SER A 3 4.05 -9.74 -32.28
C SER A 3 2.72 -10.24 -31.71
N HIS A 4 2.15 -11.27 -32.31
CA HIS A 4 1.00 -11.98 -31.74
C HIS A 4 1.49 -12.92 -30.62
N ARG A 5 1.11 -12.67 -29.38
CA ARG A 5 1.36 -13.57 -28.24
C ARG A 5 0.08 -14.34 -27.91
N CYS A 6 0.12 -15.66 -28.01
CA CYS A 6 -0.93 -16.56 -27.53
C CYS A 6 -0.54 -17.12 -26.15
N THR A 7 -1.48 -17.13 -25.21
CA THR A 7 -1.30 -17.76 -23.89
C THR A 7 -2.17 -19.02 -23.82
N ASN A 8 -1.56 -20.21 -23.85
CA ASN A 8 -2.28 -21.47 -23.67
C ASN A 8 -2.39 -21.78 -22.17
N ASN A 9 -3.54 -21.52 -21.55
CA ASN A 9 -3.69 -21.67 -20.10
C ASN A 9 -4.18 -23.08 -19.72
N ARG A 10 -3.32 -24.09 -19.86
CA ARG A 10 -3.57 -25.45 -19.35
C ARG A 10 -3.83 -25.47 -17.83
N LYS A 11 -3.37 -24.45 -17.10
CA LYS A 11 -3.64 -24.28 -15.67
C LYS A 11 -5.09 -23.91 -15.38
N ALA A 12 -5.81 -23.26 -16.30
CA ALA A 12 -7.23 -22.98 -16.15
C ALA A 12 -8.06 -24.27 -16.17
N ILE A 13 -7.74 -25.20 -17.09
CA ILE A 13 -8.40 -26.52 -17.13
C ILE A 13 -8.11 -27.31 -15.86
N ILE A 14 -6.85 -27.36 -15.42
CA ILE A 14 -6.47 -28.03 -14.17
C ILE A 14 -7.14 -27.35 -12.96
N ALA A 15 -7.24 -26.02 -12.94
CA ALA A 15 -7.93 -25.30 -11.87
C ALA A 15 -9.44 -25.61 -11.85
N VAL A 16 -10.10 -25.70 -13.01
CA VAL A 16 -11.53 -26.02 -13.14
C VAL A 16 -11.82 -27.48 -12.74
N THR A 17 -10.97 -28.43 -13.13
CA THR A 17 -11.12 -29.83 -12.70
C THR A 17 -10.82 -30.03 -11.22
N VAL A 18 -9.83 -29.32 -10.67
CA VAL A 18 -9.55 -29.32 -9.23
C VAL A 18 -10.69 -28.67 -8.44
N LEU A 19 -11.28 -27.56 -8.91
CA LEU A 19 -12.38 -26.88 -8.21
C LEU A 19 -13.59 -27.81 -8.04
N THR A 20 -14.02 -28.48 -9.13
CA THR A 20 -15.23 -29.30 -9.14
C THR A 20 -15.12 -30.57 -8.30
N VAL A 21 -13.91 -31.15 -8.16
CA VAL A 21 -13.68 -32.36 -7.34
C VAL A 21 -13.36 -32.03 -5.88
N VAL A 22 -12.65 -30.93 -5.61
CA VAL A 22 -12.21 -30.56 -4.25
C VAL A 22 -13.32 -29.85 -3.45
N LEU A 23 -14.18 -29.05 -4.08
CA LEU A 23 -15.31 -28.36 -3.41
C LEU A 23 -16.23 -29.29 -2.59
N PRO A 24 -16.75 -30.41 -3.13
CA PRO A 24 -17.64 -31.29 -2.35
C PRO A 24 -16.90 -32.01 -1.21
N LEU A 25 -15.62 -32.37 -1.39
CA LEU A 25 -14.81 -33.06 -0.38
C LEU A 25 -14.37 -32.13 0.77
N THR A 26 -14.15 -30.84 0.51
CA THR A 26 -13.77 -29.88 1.55
C THR A 26 -14.96 -29.43 2.39
N VAL A 27 -16.14 -29.25 1.79
CA VAL A 27 -17.36 -28.85 2.53
C VAL A 27 -17.72 -29.87 3.62
N THR A 28 -17.53 -31.17 3.37
CA THR A 28 -17.73 -32.21 4.39
C THR A 28 -16.72 -32.14 5.55
N ILE A 29 -15.48 -31.74 5.28
CA ILE A 29 -14.44 -31.58 6.31
C ILE A 29 -14.70 -30.31 7.14
N ILE A 30 -15.16 -29.22 6.51
CA ILE A 30 -15.41 -27.92 7.18
C ILE A 30 -16.51 -28.04 8.23
N MET A 31 -17.57 -28.83 7.99
CA MET A 31 -18.65 -29.05 8.97
C MET A 31 -18.20 -29.82 10.23
N LEU A 32 -17.12 -30.59 10.15
CA LEU A 32 -16.54 -31.32 11.29
C LEU A 32 -15.52 -30.50 12.09
N ALA A 33 -15.00 -29.40 11.52
CA ALA A 33 -13.97 -28.56 12.13
C ALA A 33 -14.52 -27.30 12.83
N ALA A 34 -15.84 -27.10 12.86
CA ALA A 34 -16.47 -25.95 13.51
C ALA A 34 -16.48 -26.07 15.06
N LYS A 35 -15.32 -26.28 15.68
CA LYS A 35 -15.06 -25.90 17.07
C LYS A 35 -14.44 -24.51 17.04
N LYS A 36 -15.25 -23.50 17.33
CA LYS A 36 -14.86 -22.08 17.31
C LYS A 36 -14.00 -21.78 18.55
N ASP A 37 -12.69 -21.66 18.37
CA ASP A 37 -11.80 -21.12 19.40
C ASP A 37 -11.96 -19.59 19.53
N PRO A 38 -11.78 -19.01 20.73
CA PRO A 38 -12.09 -17.62 21.03
C PRO A 38 -11.14 -16.64 20.31
N PRO A 39 -11.59 -15.43 19.96
CA PRO A 39 -10.73 -14.46 19.29
C PRO A 39 -9.62 -14.01 20.23
N CYS A 40 -8.37 -14.11 19.76
CA CYS A 40 -7.22 -13.46 20.39
C CYS A 40 -7.52 -11.96 20.58
N PRO A 41 -7.05 -11.32 21.67
CA PRO A 41 -7.33 -9.91 21.90
C PRO A 41 -6.57 -9.08 20.86
N ALA A 42 -7.30 -8.57 19.86
CA ALA A 42 -6.80 -7.57 18.95
C ALA A 42 -6.69 -6.25 19.71
N THR A 43 -5.49 -5.87 20.13
CA THR A 43 -5.20 -4.46 20.38
C THR A 43 -5.30 -3.76 19.03
N ALA A 44 -6.46 -3.17 18.75
CA ALA A 44 -6.71 -2.43 17.52
C ALA A 44 -5.74 -1.24 17.47
N LEU A 45 -4.65 -1.39 16.71
CA LEU A 45 -3.91 -0.25 16.21
C LEU A 45 -4.92 0.64 15.48
N PRO A 46 -4.92 1.98 15.64
CA PRO A 46 -5.81 2.82 14.87
C PRO A 46 -5.54 2.53 13.39
N SER A 47 -6.51 1.90 12.73
CA SER A 47 -6.54 1.83 11.27
C SER A 47 -6.43 3.26 10.74
N CYS A 48 -5.66 3.47 9.66
CA CYS A 48 -5.50 4.79 9.08
C CYS A 48 -6.86 5.47 8.89
N LEU A 49 -6.89 6.79 9.14
CA LEU A 49 -8.10 7.57 8.92
C LEU A 49 -8.56 7.39 7.47
N GLU A 50 -9.87 7.54 7.24
CA GLU A 50 -10.52 7.29 5.95
C GLU A 50 -9.70 7.84 4.77
N SER A 51 -9.49 7.02 3.74
CA SER A 51 -8.63 7.19 2.55
C SER A 51 -7.10 6.98 2.70
N GLY A 52 -6.57 6.78 3.91
CA GLY A 52 -5.16 6.50 4.11
C GLY A 52 -4.79 5.02 3.87
N ILE A 53 -3.61 4.77 3.31
CA ILE A 53 -3.02 3.43 3.23
C ILE A 53 -1.94 3.24 4.29
N GLY A 54 -1.94 2.08 4.96
CA GLY A 54 -1.01 1.79 6.05
C GLY A 54 0.19 0.96 5.60
N PHE A 55 1.39 1.32 6.04
CA PHE A 55 2.58 0.49 5.97
C PHE A 55 3.36 0.58 7.29
N GLY A 56 3.53 -0.55 7.97
CA GLY A 56 4.09 -0.57 9.32
C GLY A 56 3.21 0.22 10.30
N ASN A 57 3.81 1.21 10.95
CA ASN A 57 3.14 2.13 11.88
C ASN A 57 2.83 3.51 11.25
N LYS A 58 2.91 3.63 9.92
CA LYS A 58 2.68 4.88 9.18
C LYS A 58 1.42 4.79 8.32
N CYS A 59 0.78 5.93 8.15
CA CYS A 59 -0.35 6.11 7.24
C CYS A 59 0.03 7.13 6.16
N PHE A 60 -0.25 6.81 4.90
CA PHE A 60 0.06 7.63 3.75
C PHE A 60 -1.21 8.06 3.04
N TYR A 61 -1.23 9.31 2.60
CA TYR A 61 -2.36 9.92 1.91
C TYR A 61 -1.84 10.49 0.58
N PHE A 62 -2.49 10.11 -0.51
CA PHE A 62 -2.20 10.63 -1.84
C PHE A 62 -3.18 11.78 -2.11
N LEU A 63 -2.67 13.01 -2.11
CA LEU A 63 -3.45 14.19 -2.42
C LEU A 63 -3.26 14.54 -3.90
N GLU A 64 -4.35 14.59 -4.66
CA GLU A 64 -4.35 14.92 -6.09
C GLU A 64 -4.57 16.44 -6.28
N GLU A 65 -3.76 17.25 -5.62
CA GLU A 65 -3.84 18.72 -5.66
C GLU A 65 -2.69 19.28 -6.50
N GLU A 66 -3.00 20.12 -7.50
CA GLU A 66 -2.01 20.77 -8.37
C GLU A 66 -1.41 22.02 -7.70
N VAL A 67 -0.64 21.81 -6.63
CA VAL A 67 0.03 22.87 -5.87
C VAL A 67 1.54 22.63 -5.79
N ASP A 68 2.30 23.67 -5.46
CA ASP A 68 3.74 23.54 -5.25
C ASP A 68 4.06 22.78 -3.95
N TRP A 69 5.36 22.56 -3.70
CA TRP A 69 5.81 21.85 -2.51
C TRP A 69 5.30 22.48 -1.21
N GLN A 70 5.31 23.82 -1.13
CA GLN A 70 4.88 24.54 0.07
C GLN A 70 3.35 24.45 0.26
N GLY A 71 2.59 24.54 -0.82
CA GLY A 71 1.14 24.32 -0.83
C GLY A 71 0.79 22.91 -0.39
N SER A 72 1.49 21.91 -0.92
CA SER A 72 1.29 20.50 -0.55
C SER A 72 1.55 20.25 0.94
N GLN A 73 2.60 20.86 1.49
CA GLN A 73 2.88 20.80 2.92
C GLN A 73 1.75 21.45 3.74
N HIS A 74 1.20 22.60 3.31
CA HIS A 74 0.04 23.20 3.99
C HIS A 74 -1.20 22.32 3.93
N SER A 75 -1.47 21.68 2.78
CA SER A 75 -2.59 20.73 2.63
C SER A 75 -2.43 19.54 3.57
N CYS A 76 -1.24 18.97 3.70
CA CYS A 76 -0.96 17.92 4.69
C CYS A 76 -1.18 18.41 6.13
N LEU A 77 -0.69 19.61 6.47
CA LEU A 77 -0.84 20.19 7.81
C LEU A 77 -2.31 20.41 8.18
N SER A 78 -3.16 20.81 7.22
CA SER A 78 -4.61 20.96 7.43
C SER A 78 -5.29 19.66 7.83
N ARG A 79 -4.68 18.51 7.50
CA ARG A 79 -5.12 17.15 7.82
C ARG A 79 -4.35 16.54 8.99
N GLN A 80 -3.65 17.35 9.79
CA GLN A 80 -2.81 16.91 10.91
C GLN A 80 -1.70 15.93 10.49
N ALA A 81 -1.19 16.10 9.27
CA ALA A 81 -0.13 15.29 8.67
C ALA A 81 1.00 16.17 8.12
N HIS A 82 2.05 15.54 7.63
CA HIS A 82 3.16 16.19 6.93
C HIS A 82 3.41 15.47 5.61
N LEU A 83 4.09 16.13 4.66
CA LEU A 83 4.60 15.45 3.48
C LEU A 83 5.45 14.23 3.88
N ALA A 84 5.30 13.14 3.13
CA ALA A 84 5.83 11.84 3.53
C ALA A 84 7.36 11.83 3.61
N THR A 85 7.89 11.33 4.72
CA THR A 85 9.30 10.93 4.85
C THR A 85 9.40 9.43 4.59
N ILE A 86 10.27 9.05 3.64
CA ILE A 86 10.45 7.66 3.21
C ILE A 86 11.74 7.13 3.82
N ASP A 87 11.63 6.19 4.76
CA ASP A 87 12.78 5.70 5.53
C ASP A 87 13.42 4.44 4.93
N THR A 88 12.62 3.64 4.21
CA THR A 88 13.06 2.32 3.70
C THR A 88 12.73 2.14 2.23
N ARG A 89 13.47 1.26 1.56
CA ARG A 89 13.20 0.91 0.15
C ARG A 89 11.88 0.17 0.00
N GLU A 90 11.49 -0.60 1.02
CA GLU A 90 10.23 -1.33 1.07
C GLU A 90 9.05 -0.37 1.17
N GLU A 91 9.18 0.71 1.96
CA GLU A 91 8.22 1.80 2.03
C GLU A 91 8.11 2.51 0.67
N LEU A 92 9.23 2.80 0.00
CA LEU A 92 9.21 3.38 -1.35
C LEU A 92 8.49 2.46 -2.35
N HIS A 93 8.80 1.16 -2.38
CA HIS A 93 8.13 0.21 -3.26
C HIS A 93 6.64 0.07 -2.96
N PHE A 94 6.27 0.13 -1.68
CA PHE A 94 4.88 0.17 -1.27
C PHE A 94 4.20 1.42 -1.86
N LEU A 95 4.76 2.61 -1.65
CA LEU A 95 4.19 3.85 -2.18
C LEU A 95 4.08 3.85 -3.71
N LEU A 96 5.10 3.35 -4.42
CA LEU A 96 5.08 3.25 -5.89
C LEU A 96 4.03 2.26 -6.42
N ARG A 97 3.62 1.28 -5.61
CA ARG A 97 2.59 0.31 -5.99
C ARG A 97 1.17 0.88 -5.90
N TYR A 98 0.95 1.80 -4.96
CA TYR A 98 -0.35 2.40 -4.69
C TYR A 98 -0.51 3.82 -5.22
N GLY A 99 0.60 4.50 -5.52
CA GLY A 99 0.61 5.73 -6.28
C GLY A 99 -0.01 5.47 -7.66
N ASN A 100 -0.81 6.43 -8.12
CA ASN A 100 -1.30 6.43 -9.49
C ASN A 100 -0.17 6.87 -10.46
N PHE A 101 -0.51 7.24 -11.70
CA PHE A 101 0.46 7.71 -12.69
C PHE A 101 0.90 9.17 -12.50
N MET A 102 0.55 9.83 -11.38
CA MET A 102 0.88 11.22 -11.08
C MET A 102 2.16 11.35 -10.26
N GLU A 103 2.73 12.55 -10.31
CA GLU A 103 3.85 12.94 -9.47
C GLU A 103 3.33 13.48 -8.14
N TYR A 104 3.89 13.01 -7.03
CA TYR A 104 3.51 13.43 -5.69
C TYR A 104 4.68 14.10 -4.98
N TRP A 105 4.41 15.22 -4.31
CA TRP A 105 5.38 15.84 -3.43
C TRP A 105 5.65 14.97 -2.21
N VAL A 106 6.91 14.94 -1.78
CA VAL A 106 7.38 14.25 -0.57
C VAL A 106 8.11 15.23 0.35
N GLY A 107 8.36 14.84 1.60
CA GLY A 107 8.94 15.71 2.63
C GLY A 107 10.42 16.05 2.46
N LEU A 108 10.96 15.89 1.25
CA LEU A 108 12.35 16.20 0.93
C LEU A 108 12.48 17.68 0.57
N TRP A 109 13.37 18.39 1.25
CA TRP A 109 13.56 19.83 1.08
C TRP A 109 15.03 20.24 1.25
N ARG A 110 15.38 21.43 0.75
CA ARG A 110 16.70 22.03 0.97
C ARG A 110 16.60 23.55 0.98
N GLU A 111 17.54 24.19 1.66
CA GLU A 111 17.70 25.64 1.64
C GLU A 111 18.79 26.03 0.64
N GLY A 112 18.41 26.76 -0.42
CA GLY A 112 19.32 27.17 -1.49
C GLY A 112 20.08 25.99 -2.12
N SER A 113 21.41 26.04 -2.05
CA SER A 113 22.33 25.00 -2.51
C SER A 113 22.79 24.05 -1.40
N GLY A 114 22.16 24.10 -0.22
CA GLY A 114 22.45 23.23 0.89
C GLY A 114 22.08 21.75 0.63
N PRO A 115 22.43 20.86 1.58
CA PRO A 115 22.10 19.45 1.46
C PRO A 115 20.59 19.22 1.56
N TRP A 116 20.12 18.18 0.88
CA TRP A 116 18.75 17.70 1.00
C TRP A 116 18.50 17.10 2.39
N LYS A 117 17.36 17.44 2.97
CA LYS A 117 16.92 17.03 4.29
C LYS A 117 15.46 16.59 4.25
N TRP A 118 15.11 15.69 5.16
CA TRP A 118 13.73 15.36 5.45
C TRP A 118 13.13 16.36 6.44
N LEU A 119 11.80 16.38 6.56
CA LEU A 119 11.10 17.27 7.51
C LEU A 119 11.45 17.01 8.98
N ASN A 120 11.93 15.80 9.32
CA ASN A 120 12.42 15.47 10.66
C ASN A 120 13.85 15.95 10.92
N GLY A 121 14.50 16.60 9.94
CA GLY A 121 15.86 17.12 10.02
C GLY A 121 16.97 16.12 9.66
N SER A 122 16.64 14.86 9.36
CA SER A 122 17.65 13.91 8.89
C SER A 122 18.15 14.28 7.48
N LEU A 123 19.43 14.03 7.22
CA LEU A 123 20.01 14.23 5.90
C LEU A 123 19.53 13.13 4.95
N PHE A 124 19.30 13.51 3.70
CA PHE A 124 19.10 12.55 2.63
C PHE A 124 20.42 11.86 2.31
N ASN A 125 20.42 10.52 2.31
CA ASN A 125 21.60 9.68 2.13
C ASN A 125 21.53 8.91 0.80
#